data_AF-A0A8X6XL66-F1
#
_entry.id   AF-A0A8X6XL66-F1
#
_cell.length_a   1.000
_cell.length_b   1.000
_cell.length_c   1.000
_cell.angle_alpha   90.00
_cell.angle_beta   90.00
_cell.angle_gamma   90.00
#
_symmetry.space_group_name_H-M   'P 1'
#
loop_
_entity.id
_entity.type
_entity.pdbx_description
1 polymer ?
#
loop_
_entity_poly.entity_id
_entity_poly.type
_entity_poly.pdbx_seq_one_letter_code
_entity_poly.pdbx_strand_id
1 'polypeptide(L)'
;MDFRCIHVVFAVVLCATSAYAIYPLMPSEELLSIARCVGTSKNQTLCDDFMKCHSYLAKPYSDAFADCKKVHSPDGIGQCTEDKELYFSEEIRVKLDDCVRQTVTQDLNEEETAEMDKFQECFRSFAKKCPGGQDQ
;
A
#
# COMPACT_ATOMS: atom_id res chain seq x y z
N MET A 1 -49.58 -12.55 4.06
CA MET A 1 -49.87 -13.99 4.16
C MET A 1 -48.60 -14.71 3.72
N ASP A 2 -47.68 -14.92 4.64
CA ASP A 2 -47.65 -16.01 5.63
C ASP A 2 -47.10 -17.31 5.04
N PHE A 3 -45.86 -17.56 5.48
CA PHE A 3 -45.28 -18.82 5.92
C PHE A 3 -45.46 -20.07 5.05
N ARG A 4 -44.31 -20.61 4.66
CA ARG A 4 -43.86 -21.90 5.21
C ARG A 4 -42.34 -22.05 5.13
N CYS A 5 -41.67 -21.53 6.16
CA CYS A 5 -40.46 -22.15 6.69
C CYS A 5 -40.88 -23.51 7.29
N ILE A 6 -40.71 -24.60 6.54
CA ILE A 6 -40.83 -25.95 7.09
C ILE A 6 -39.41 -26.50 7.26
N HIS A 7 -39.13 -26.82 8.52
CA HIS A 7 -37.93 -27.42 9.05
C HIS A 7 -37.36 -28.54 8.18
N VAL A 8 -36.24 -28.26 7.51
CA VAL A 8 -35.16 -29.24 7.38
C VAL A 8 -33.90 -28.55 7.90
N VAL A 9 -33.52 -29.00 9.09
CA VAL A 9 -32.24 -28.74 9.75
C VAL A 9 -31.12 -28.94 8.72
N PHE A 10 -30.18 -28.00 8.61
CA PHE A 10 -29.14 -27.87 7.56
C PHE A 10 -29.54 -27.12 6.28
N ALA A 11 -29.90 -25.84 6.43
CA ALA A 11 -29.64 -24.87 5.38
C ALA A 11 -28.72 -23.82 5.99
N VAL A 12 -27.43 -23.92 5.65
CA VAL A 12 -26.45 -22.87 5.84
C VAL A 12 -27.07 -21.60 5.31
N VAL A 13 -27.45 -20.70 6.22
CA VAL A 13 -27.72 -19.31 5.88
C VAL A 13 -26.37 -18.78 5.43
N LEU A 14 -26.07 -18.98 4.14
CA LEU A 14 -25.11 -18.19 3.40
C LEU A 14 -25.70 -16.78 3.40
N CYS A 15 -25.50 -16.08 4.51
CA CYS A 15 -25.40 -14.64 4.50
C CYS A 15 -24.33 -14.33 3.45
N ALA A 16 -24.77 -14.06 2.23
CA ALA A 16 -24.00 -13.31 1.26
C ALA A 16 -23.88 -11.86 1.78
N THR A 17 -23.26 -11.70 2.95
CA THR A 17 -22.47 -10.51 3.19
C THR A 17 -21.32 -10.69 2.21
N SER A 18 -21.37 -10.01 1.07
CA SER A 18 -20.15 -9.71 0.34
C SER A 18 -19.21 -9.12 1.37
N ALA A 19 -18.27 -9.94 1.84
CA ALA A 19 -17.12 -9.45 2.57
C ALA A 19 -16.37 -8.64 1.53
N TYR A 20 -16.75 -7.37 1.47
CA TYR A 20 -16.00 -6.30 0.87
C TYR A 20 -14.66 -6.27 1.60
N ALA A 21 -13.77 -7.13 1.13
CA ALA A 21 -12.44 -7.25 1.66
C ALA A 21 -11.68 -6.08 1.07
N ILE A 22 -11.38 -5.10 1.93
CA ILE A 22 -10.44 -4.03 1.64
C ILE A 22 -9.24 -4.67 0.92
N TYR A 23 -8.92 -4.15 -0.26
CA TYR A 23 -7.90 -4.74 -1.11
C TYR A 23 -6.60 -4.91 -0.30
N PRO A 24 -6.01 -6.11 -0.25
CA PRO A 24 -4.87 -6.38 0.60
C PRO A 24 -3.63 -5.71 0.02
N LEU A 25 -3.29 -4.52 0.53
CA LEU A 25 -2.00 -3.89 0.29
C LEU A 25 -0.89 -4.81 0.84
N MET A 26 0.28 -4.82 0.18
CA MET A 26 1.44 -5.58 0.63
C MET A 26 1.75 -5.34 2.12
N PRO A 27 2.36 -6.29 2.85
CA PRO A 27 2.66 -6.13 4.27
C PRO A 27 3.49 -4.88 4.56
N SER A 28 3.19 -4.19 5.67
CA SER A 28 3.90 -2.97 6.09
C SER A 28 5.41 -3.18 6.18
N GLU A 29 5.85 -4.31 6.76
CA GLU A 29 7.28 -4.62 6.90
C GLU A 29 7.99 -4.69 5.54
N GLU A 30 7.35 -5.27 4.53
CA GLU A 30 7.91 -5.38 3.18
C GLU A 30 8.02 -3.99 2.53
N LEU A 31 6.96 -3.19 2.59
CA LEU A 31 6.96 -1.83 2.04
C LEU A 31 7.99 -0.92 2.73
N LEU A 32 8.06 -0.97 4.06
CA LEU A 32 8.98 -0.17 4.86
C LEU A 32 10.44 -0.57 4.62
N SER A 33 10.72 -1.87 4.46
CA SER A 33 12.04 -2.37 4.10
C SER A 33 12.50 -1.82 2.75
N ILE A 34 11.63 -1.86 1.74
CA ILE A 34 11.91 -1.29 0.42
C ILE A 34 12.13 0.22 0.52
N ALA A 35 11.25 0.94 1.22
CA ALA A 35 11.37 2.39 1.40
C ALA A 35 12.66 2.79 2.15
N ARG A 36 13.11 1.99 3.13
CA ARG A 36 14.39 2.16 3.81
C ARG A 36 15.56 1.96 2.84
N CYS A 37 15.53 0.87 2.06
CA CYS A 37 16.56 0.61 1.05
C CYS A 37 16.72 1.80 0.10
N VAL A 38 15.62 2.27 -0.50
CA VAL A 38 15.66 3.41 -1.43
C VAL A 38 16.20 4.66 -0.76
N GLY A 39 15.69 4.99 0.43
CA GLY A 39 16.12 6.16 1.20
C GLY A 39 17.64 6.18 1.45
N THR A 40 18.24 5.02 1.74
CA THR A 40 19.69 4.92 2.02
C THR A 40 20.56 4.63 0.80
N SER A 41 19.96 4.28 -0.35
CA SER A 41 20.69 3.76 -1.52
C SER A 41 21.58 4.79 -2.21
N LYS A 42 21.28 6.09 -2.05
CA LYS A 42 21.96 7.20 -2.76
C LYS A 42 22.05 6.98 -4.27
N ASN A 43 21.07 6.28 -4.85
CA ASN A 43 21.09 5.88 -6.25
C ASN A 43 19.85 6.44 -6.96
N GLN A 44 20.06 7.42 -7.84
CA GLN A 44 18.98 8.08 -8.56
C GLN A 44 18.15 7.10 -9.40
N THR A 45 18.76 6.07 -10.00
CA THR A 45 18.03 5.06 -10.77
C THR A 45 17.10 4.23 -9.89
N LEU A 46 17.53 3.85 -8.68
CA LEU A 46 16.66 3.15 -7.72
C LEU A 46 15.53 4.05 -7.22
N CYS A 47 15.83 5.34 -7.00
CA CYS A 47 14.84 6.36 -6.69
C CYS A 47 13.76 6.48 -7.79
N ASP A 48 14.18 6.61 -9.04
CA ASP A 48 13.28 6.79 -10.17
C ASP A 48 12.41 5.53 -10.40
N ASP A 49 13.01 4.35 -10.29
CA ASP A 49 12.29 3.07 -10.38
C ASP A 49 11.25 2.92 -9.25
N PHE A 50 11.59 3.34 -8.03
CA PHE A 50 10.66 3.34 -6.89
C PHE A 50 9.49 4.30 -7.12
N MET A 51 9.78 5.52 -7.59
CA MET A 51 8.75 6.52 -7.90
C MET A 51 7.86 6.08 -9.07
N LYS A 52 8.42 5.34 -10.03
CA LYS A 52 7.65 4.71 -11.11
C LYS A 52 6.69 3.65 -10.56
N CYS A 53 7.09 2.85 -9.57
CA CYS A 53 6.15 1.94 -8.94
C CYS A 53 5.02 2.69 -8.22
N HIS A 54 5.34 3.79 -7.53
CA HIS A 54 4.34 4.66 -6.89
C HIS A 54 3.31 5.24 -7.87
N SER A 55 3.63 5.42 -9.16
CA SER A 55 2.68 5.93 -10.14
C SER A 55 1.57 4.93 -10.51
N TYR A 56 1.66 3.68 -10.06
CA TYR A 56 0.59 2.68 -10.20
C TYR A 56 -0.34 2.64 -8.98
N LEU A 57 -0.13 3.49 -7.97
CA LEU A 57 -1.07 3.57 -6.85
C LEU A 57 -2.46 3.96 -7.36
N ALA A 58 -3.44 3.14 -7.04
CA ALA A 58 -4.82 3.47 -7.30
C ALA A 58 -5.20 4.78 -6.61
N LYS A 59 -6.13 5.52 -7.22
CA LYS A 59 -6.52 6.85 -6.76
C LYS A 59 -6.83 6.93 -5.25
N PRO A 60 -7.57 5.99 -4.64
CA PRO A 60 -7.88 6.06 -3.20
C PRO A 60 -6.62 6.04 -2.32
N TYR A 61 -5.63 5.21 -2.68
CA TYR A 61 -4.36 5.14 -1.97
C TYR A 61 -3.48 6.37 -2.24
N SER A 62 -3.48 6.88 -3.48
CA SER A 62 -2.74 8.08 -3.85
C SER A 62 -3.27 9.33 -3.12
N ASP A 63 -4.60 9.49 -3.05
CA ASP A 63 -5.26 10.56 -2.31
C ASP A 63 -4.97 10.45 -0.80
N ALA A 64 -5.13 9.25 -0.22
CA ALA A 64 -4.82 9.00 1.19
C ALA A 64 -3.35 9.33 1.50
N PHE A 65 -2.42 8.93 0.63
CA PHE A 65 -1.00 9.26 0.79
C PHE A 65 -0.76 10.77 0.73
N ALA A 66 -1.43 11.49 -0.18
CA ALA A 66 -1.33 12.95 -0.26
C ALA A 66 -1.84 13.64 1.01
N ASP A 67 -2.91 13.15 1.62
CA ASP A 67 -3.46 13.70 2.86
C ASP A 67 -2.61 13.36 4.08
N CYS A 68 -2.18 12.11 4.22
CA CYS A 68 -1.26 11.68 5.27
C CYS A 68 0.07 12.44 5.22
N LYS A 69 0.58 12.74 4.02
CA LYS A 69 1.75 13.59 3.84
C LYS A 69 1.58 14.98 4.43
N LYS A 70 0.43 15.63 4.25
CA LYS A 70 0.19 16.98 4.81
C LYS A 70 0.26 16.97 6.34
N VAL A 71 -0.10 15.85 6.98
CA VAL A 71 -0.11 15.71 8.44
C VAL A 71 1.27 15.35 8.98
N HIS A 72 1.92 14.35 8.39
CA HIS A 72 3.14 13.76 8.96
C HIS A 72 4.43 14.28 8.34
N SER A 73 4.34 14.95 7.19
CA SER A 73 5.48 15.45 6.44
C SER A 73 5.13 16.78 5.75
N PRO A 74 4.72 17.82 6.51
CA PRO A 74 4.20 19.07 5.97
C PRO A 74 5.22 19.82 5.09
N ASP A 75 6.52 19.62 5.37
CA ASP A 75 7.63 20.18 4.58
C ASP A 75 7.96 19.34 3.32
N GLY A 76 7.09 18.40 2.96
CA GLY A 76 7.28 17.42 1.88
C GLY A 76 7.84 16.10 2.40
N ILE A 77 8.05 15.11 1.53
CA ILE A 77 8.63 13.79 1.88
C ILE A 77 10.14 13.73 1.58
N GLY A 78 10.78 14.88 1.45
CA GLY A 78 12.17 14.97 0.99
C GLY A 78 12.28 14.85 -0.54
N GLN A 79 13.50 14.65 -1.00
CA GLN A 79 13.83 14.42 -2.41
C GLN A 79 14.56 13.09 -2.49
N CYS A 80 14.26 12.29 -3.50
CA CYS A 80 15.05 11.11 -3.80
C CYS A 80 16.20 11.55 -4.72
N THR A 81 17.35 11.86 -4.13
CA THR A 81 18.58 12.20 -4.86
C THR A 81 19.78 11.45 -4.27
N GLU A 82 20.93 11.49 -4.94
CA GLU A 82 22.17 10.85 -4.43
C GLU A 82 22.56 11.33 -3.02
N ASP A 83 22.17 12.55 -2.66
CA ASP A 83 22.53 13.18 -1.38
C ASP A 83 21.36 13.35 -0.39
N LYS A 84 20.14 12.97 -0.77
CA LYS A 84 18.95 13.19 0.06
C LYS A 84 18.08 11.93 0.13
N GLU A 85 17.68 11.58 1.35
CA GLU A 85 16.80 10.45 1.56
C GLU A 85 15.34 10.80 1.22
N LEU A 86 14.66 9.85 0.58
CA LEU A 86 13.21 9.85 0.48
C LEU A 86 12.62 9.46 1.85
N TYR A 87 11.64 10.24 2.30
CA TYR A 87 10.89 10.17 3.56
C TYR A 87 11.60 10.65 4.84
N PHE A 88 12.78 11.28 4.76
CA PHE A 88 13.54 11.93 5.85
C PHE A 88 13.95 11.05 7.05
N SER A 89 13.12 10.10 7.50
CA SER A 89 13.37 9.20 8.63
C SER A 89 12.49 7.96 8.55
N GLU A 90 12.88 6.91 9.27
CA GLU A 90 12.07 5.71 9.43
C GLU A 90 10.74 5.97 10.14
N GLU A 91 10.73 6.85 11.15
CA GLU A 91 9.52 7.20 11.87
C GLU A 91 8.45 7.80 10.95
N ILE A 92 8.86 8.69 10.03
CA ILE A 92 7.94 9.28 9.04
C ILE A 92 7.43 8.20 8.07
N ARG A 93 8.28 7.25 7.65
CA ARG A 93 7.86 6.13 6.79
C ARG A 93 6.77 5.29 7.45
N VAL A 94 6.95 4.92 8.73
CA VAL A 94 5.97 4.15 9.50
C VAL A 94 4.67 4.94 9.65
N LYS A 95 4.73 6.20 10.07
CA LYS A 95 3.55 7.06 10.24
C LYS A 95 2.75 7.23 8.95
N LEU A 96 3.43 7.35 7.81
CA LEU A 96 2.76 7.46 6.51
C LEU A 96 2.08 6.15 6.11
N ASP A 97 2.73 5.00 6.25
CA ASP A 97 2.13 3.70 5.95
C ASP A 97 0.88 3.44 6.82
N ASP A 98 1.00 3.65 8.13
CA ASP A 98 -0.11 3.49 9.07
C ASP A 98 -1.28 4.42 8.73
N CYS A 99 -1.00 5.70 8.46
CA CYS A 99 -2.03 6.68 8.12
C CYS A 99 -2.76 6.30 6.83
N VAL A 100 -2.04 5.88 5.79
CA VAL A 100 -2.66 5.49 4.51
C VAL A 100 -3.58 4.30 4.71
N ARG A 101 -3.13 3.26 5.43
CA ARG A 101 -3.93 2.06 5.71
C ARG A 101 -5.17 2.34 6.54
N GLN A 102 -5.11 3.31 7.45
CA GLN A 102 -6.26 3.74 8.24
C GLN A 102 -7.23 4.63 7.45
N THR A 103 -6.73 5.37 6.46
CA THR A 103 -7.52 6.30 5.66
C THR A 103 -8.28 5.58 4.54
N VAL A 104 -7.63 4.61 3.88
CA VAL A 104 -8.27 3.84 2.82
C VAL A 104 -9.24 2.83 3.43
N THR A 105 -10.51 3.21 3.45
CA THR A 105 -11.61 2.42 4.02
C THR A 105 -12.60 1.93 2.96
N GLN A 106 -12.44 2.38 1.73
CA GLN A 106 -13.29 2.00 0.60
C GLN A 106 -12.75 0.77 -0.13
N ASP A 107 -13.65 0.00 -0.72
CA ASP A 107 -13.28 -1.01 -1.71
C ASP A 107 -12.76 -0.35 -2.99
N LEU A 108 -11.92 -1.11 -3.67
CA LEU A 108 -11.45 -0.75 -5.01
C LEU A 108 -12.42 -1.31 -6.05
N ASN A 109 -12.67 -0.53 -7.10
CA ASN A 109 -13.30 -1.05 -8.31
C ASN A 109 -12.31 -1.92 -9.11
N GLU A 110 -12.75 -2.53 -10.21
CA GLU A 110 -11.91 -3.43 -11.03
C GLU A 110 -10.67 -2.72 -11.61
N GLU A 111 -10.80 -1.47 -12.04
CA GLU A 111 -9.70 -0.68 -12.58
C GLU A 111 -8.67 -0.37 -11.48
N GLU A 112 -9.14 0.12 -10.33
CA GLU A 112 -8.30 0.41 -9.17
C GLU A 112 -7.61 -0.85 -8.62
N THR A 113 -8.30 -1.99 -8.66
CA THR A 113 -7.72 -3.30 -8.30
C THR A 113 -6.58 -3.66 -9.25
N ALA A 114 -6.77 -3.49 -10.56
CA ALA A 114 -5.74 -3.76 -11.56
C ALA A 114 -4.55 -2.79 -11.46
N GLU A 115 -4.77 -1.53 -11.06
CA GLU A 115 -3.71 -0.58 -10.73
C GLU A 115 -2.90 -1.05 -9.53
N MET A 116 -3.58 -1.48 -8.45
CA MET A 116 -2.90 -1.99 -7.27
C MET A 116 -2.15 -3.30 -7.52
N ASP A 117 -2.65 -4.18 -8.38
CA ASP A 117 -1.93 -5.39 -8.79
C ASP A 117 -0.61 -5.03 -9.49
N LYS A 118 -0.64 -4.05 -10.40
CA LYS A 118 0.57 -3.53 -11.06
C LYS A 118 1.53 -2.87 -10.07
N PHE A 119 1.00 -2.12 -9.10
CA PHE A 119 1.78 -1.53 -8.02
C PHE A 119 2.52 -2.62 -7.24
N GLN A 120 1.81 -3.65 -6.76
CA GLN A 120 2.40 -4.74 -6.00
C GLN A 120 3.44 -5.53 -6.81
N GLU A 121 3.15 -5.82 -8.08
CA GLU A 121 4.09 -6.51 -8.96
C GLU A 121 5.36 -5.67 -9.19
N CYS A 122 5.20 -4.37 -9.42
CA CYS A 122 6.32 -3.44 -9.58
C CYS A 122 7.19 -3.43 -8.33
N PHE A 123 6.59 -3.29 -7.14
CA PHE A 123 7.31 -3.29 -5.86
C PHE A 123 8.02 -4.61 -5.58
N ARG A 124 7.41 -5.76 -5.87
CA ARG A 124 8.06 -7.08 -5.72
C ARG A 124 9.24 -7.26 -6.67
N SER A 125 9.13 -6.74 -7.90
CA SER A 125 10.23 -6.73 -8.87
C SER A 125 11.35 -5.78 -8.40
N PHE A 126 10.97 -4.60 -7.91
CA PHE A 126 11.89 -3.62 -7.36
C PHE A 126 12.64 -4.13 -6.13
N ALA A 127 11.97 -4.87 -5.24
CA ALA A 127 12.58 -5.44 -4.03
C ALA A 127 13.84 -6.28 -4.36
N LYS A 128 13.88 -6.95 -5.51
CA LYS A 128 15.05 -7.73 -5.97
C LYS A 128 16.27 -6.86 -6.29
N LYS A 129 16.07 -5.58 -6.60
CA LYS A 129 17.13 -4.59 -6.88
C LYS A 129 17.68 -3.97 -5.59
N CYS A 130 17.04 -4.23 -4.46
CA CYS A 130 17.42 -3.75 -3.14
C CYS A 130 18.06 -4.90 -2.35
N PRO A 131 19.41 -5.02 -2.34
CA PRO A 131 20.10 -6.15 -1.71
C PRO A 131 20.08 -6.15 -0.16
N GLY A 132 19.11 -5.49 0.48
CA GLY A 132 19.04 -5.32 1.94
C GLY A 132 18.02 -6.18 2.67
N GLY A 133 17.43 -7.20 2.03
CA GLY A 133 16.30 -7.96 2.58
C GLY A 133 16.52 -9.47 2.77
N GLN A 134 17.74 -10.00 2.60
CA GLN A 134 17.99 -11.44 2.79
C GLN A 134 18.91 -11.81 3.96
N ASP A 135 19.45 -10.85 4.72
CA ASP A 135 20.25 -11.17 5.91
C ASP A 135 20.11 -10.08 6.98
N GLN A 136 19.10 -10.20 7.84
CA GLN A 136 19.15 -9.83 9.25
C GLN A 136 17.95 -10.38 10.03
#